data_AF-A0A2E6ELN5-F1
#
_entry.id   AF-A0A2E6ELN5-F1
#
_cell.length_a   1.000
_cell.length_b   1.000
_cell.length_c   1.000
_cell.angle_alpha   90.00
_cell.angle_beta   90.00
_cell.angle_gamma   90.00
#
_symmetry.space_group_name_H-M   'P 1'
#
loop_
_entity.id
_entity.type
_entity.pdbx_description
1 polymer ?
#
loop_
_entity_poly.entity_id
_entity_poly.type
_entity_poly.pdbx_seq_one_letter_code
_entity_poly.pdbx_strand_id
1 'polypeptide(L)'
;MKLCLGRAGLIMLLFSLFSCAHRDAARDALALAQSVDALWQGSVLITGLGIGRDRPGEAEKIWVAAGREVSSLGAGGNLELEWTAPRFSRILRMEVGDLNADGSDEWLILIDAGTPRSFVVGLDEGRRQPLCRPWNGYLRMVPKEDGGVTLYSQSSVTSRPFYGPVYEMAWDEDGQLKRGAAVSLPRGIALYDYFVAPGAAAEPRVFSLERTGHLAERDPRSPASRIWRSDHAFLARPVEFERDVRGYFGEQDEERIRLSAPVHVLPAGSDGTFELLTVGRPPPPTVVFEELRFYEGGDVRLLASQPRGVVELRRSPLFGRQVVAVAPWTAPSGRRLWVAAVWTRVRTLFSKSESRILALDPVNADLLPAALAWQSAGSGDSALSTADEVSVTSEQLEESQAAVPVDATDPPQPQELQEQQESPVGSTQE
;
A
#
# COMPACT_ATOMS: atom_id res chain seq x y z
N MET A 1 11.97 -57.14 19.94
CA MET A 1 12.34 -56.43 18.70
C MET A 1 12.63 -54.98 19.03
N LYS A 2 13.90 -54.56 19.04
CA LYS A 2 14.27 -53.14 19.07
C LYS A 2 14.30 -52.65 17.63
N LEU A 3 13.27 -51.92 17.20
CA LEU A 3 13.28 -51.24 15.89
C LEU A 3 14.33 -50.14 15.95
N CYS A 4 15.51 -50.40 15.40
CA CYS A 4 16.45 -49.35 15.02
C CYS A 4 15.83 -48.55 13.88
N LEU A 5 14.98 -47.56 14.19
CA LEU A 5 14.77 -46.45 13.28
C LEU A 5 16.12 -45.75 13.14
N GLY A 6 16.85 -46.09 12.07
CA GLY A 6 18.04 -45.34 11.69
C GLY A 6 17.69 -43.87 11.48
N ARG A 7 18.68 -42.97 11.59
CA ARG A 7 18.52 -41.52 11.40
C ARG A 7 17.61 -41.14 10.21
N ALA A 8 17.63 -41.91 9.12
CA ALA A 8 16.77 -41.72 7.95
C ALA A 8 15.26 -41.86 8.25
N GLY A 9 14.86 -42.82 9.11
CA GLY A 9 13.46 -43.01 9.50
C GLY A 9 12.93 -41.89 10.39
N LEU A 10 13.78 -41.36 11.28
CA LEU A 10 13.44 -40.19 12.11
C LEU A 10 13.31 -38.92 11.26
N ILE A 11 14.18 -38.74 10.26
CA ILE A 11 14.11 -37.60 9.32
C ILE A 11 12.83 -37.68 8.48
N MET A 12 12.46 -38.86 7.95
CA MET A 12 11.20 -39.05 7.22
C MET A 12 9.96 -38.77 8.08
N LEU A 13 9.95 -39.20 9.34
CA LEU A 13 8.82 -38.99 10.24
C LEU A 13 8.67 -37.51 10.65
N LEU A 14 9.80 -36.84 10.94
CA LEU A 14 9.80 -35.40 11.22
C LEU A 14 9.37 -34.61 9.97
N PHE A 15 9.78 -35.05 8.77
CA PHE A 15 9.37 -34.44 7.51
C PHE A 15 7.87 -34.61 7.24
N SER A 16 7.29 -35.78 7.53
CA SER A 16 5.84 -35.97 7.37
C SER A 16 5.05 -35.10 8.34
N LEU A 17 5.50 -34.99 9.60
CA LEU A 17 4.81 -34.18 10.60
C LEU A 17 4.89 -32.67 10.31
N PHE A 18 6.06 -32.16 9.92
CA PHE A 18 6.19 -30.74 9.53
C PHE A 18 5.41 -30.40 8.26
N SER A 19 5.43 -31.30 7.27
CA SER A 19 4.65 -31.12 6.03
C SER A 19 3.14 -31.10 6.27
N CYS A 20 2.65 -31.73 7.34
CA CYS A 20 1.23 -31.70 7.70
C CYS A 20 0.82 -30.34 8.28
N ALA A 21 1.53 -29.79 9.25
CA ALA A 21 1.13 -28.56 9.94
C ALA A 21 1.05 -27.34 9.00
N HIS A 22 2.06 -27.15 8.15
CA HIS A 22 2.06 -26.04 7.18
C HIS A 22 1.00 -26.21 6.08
N ARG A 23 0.71 -27.47 5.72
CA ARG A 23 -0.36 -27.80 4.78
C ARG A 23 -1.74 -27.49 5.38
N ASP A 24 -1.93 -27.71 6.67
CA ASP A 24 -3.18 -27.41 7.36
C ASP A 24 -3.40 -25.88 7.43
N ALA A 25 -2.40 -25.10 7.83
CA ALA A 25 -2.51 -23.63 7.85
C ALA A 25 -2.83 -23.04 6.47
N ALA A 26 -2.12 -23.48 5.41
CA ALA A 26 -2.40 -23.03 4.05
C ALA A 26 -3.80 -23.48 3.55
N ARG A 27 -4.24 -24.68 3.94
CA ARG A 27 -5.56 -25.20 3.61
C ARG A 27 -6.65 -24.40 4.31
N ASP A 28 -6.46 -24.08 5.59
CA ASP A 28 -7.41 -23.33 6.40
C ASP A 28 -7.50 -21.88 5.94
N ALA A 29 -6.38 -21.25 5.59
CA ALA A 29 -6.35 -19.92 4.96
C ALA A 29 -7.11 -19.90 3.62
N LEU A 30 -6.93 -20.93 2.78
CA LEU A 30 -7.69 -21.07 1.54
C LEU A 30 -9.18 -21.31 1.79
N ALA A 31 -9.51 -22.21 2.72
CA ALA A 31 -10.89 -22.54 3.09
C ALA A 31 -11.62 -21.31 3.64
N LEU A 32 -10.96 -20.51 4.48
CA LEU A 32 -11.49 -19.27 5.01
C LEU A 32 -11.75 -18.23 3.91
N ALA A 33 -10.81 -18.08 2.97
CA ALA A 33 -11.01 -17.21 1.81
C ALA A 33 -12.20 -17.66 0.94
N GLN A 34 -12.47 -18.97 0.90
CA GLN A 34 -13.54 -19.57 0.11
C GLN A 34 -14.89 -19.59 0.85
N SER A 35 -14.90 -19.59 2.18
CA SER A 35 -16.11 -19.69 2.99
C SER A 35 -16.91 -18.40 3.06
N VAL A 36 -16.29 -17.26 2.78
CA VAL A 36 -16.93 -15.95 2.80
C VAL A 36 -17.29 -15.52 1.38
N ASP A 37 -18.52 -15.06 1.19
CA ASP A 37 -18.98 -14.48 -0.06
C ASP A 37 -18.09 -13.29 -0.44
N ALA A 38 -17.33 -13.45 -1.52
CA ALA A 38 -16.44 -12.42 -2.03
C ALA A 38 -17.26 -11.33 -2.74
N LEU A 39 -16.77 -10.08 -2.71
CA LEU A 39 -17.33 -9.02 -3.55
C LEU A 39 -17.21 -9.39 -5.04
N TRP A 40 -16.17 -10.15 -5.38
CA TRP A 40 -15.95 -10.70 -6.71
C TRP A 40 -15.03 -11.93 -6.66
N GLN A 41 -15.19 -12.84 -7.62
CA GLN A 41 -14.30 -13.97 -7.85
C GLN A 41 -14.15 -14.22 -9.36
N GLY A 42 -12.93 -14.50 -9.83
CA GLY A 42 -12.72 -14.83 -11.23
C GLY A 42 -11.38 -15.47 -11.55
N SER A 43 -11.30 -16.06 -12.76
CA SER A 43 -10.14 -16.81 -13.23
C SER A 43 -9.06 -15.92 -13.87
N VAL A 44 -8.62 -14.87 -13.15
CA VAL A 44 -7.54 -13.96 -13.57
C VAL A 44 -6.65 -13.63 -12.37
N LEU A 45 -5.40 -13.20 -12.62
CA LEU A 45 -4.53 -12.62 -11.59
C LEU A 45 -4.73 -11.11 -11.54
N ILE A 46 -5.30 -10.63 -10.44
CA ILE A 46 -5.33 -9.21 -10.13
C ILE A 46 -3.90 -8.73 -9.87
N THR A 47 -3.49 -7.63 -10.48
CA THR A 47 -2.17 -6.99 -10.30
C THR A 47 -2.27 -5.61 -9.64
N GLY A 48 -3.47 -5.03 -9.57
CA GLY A 48 -3.71 -3.76 -8.91
C GLY A 48 -5.15 -3.62 -8.45
N LEU A 49 -5.33 -2.88 -7.36
CA LEU A 49 -6.62 -2.51 -6.78
C LEU A 49 -6.56 -1.00 -6.52
N GLY A 50 -7.59 -0.28 -6.96
CA GLY A 50 -7.72 1.16 -6.75
C GLY A 50 -9.11 1.51 -6.25
N ILE A 51 -9.19 2.51 -5.38
CA ILE A 51 -10.44 3.04 -4.84
C ILE A 51 -10.48 4.55 -5.09
N GLY A 52 -11.63 5.07 -5.49
CA GLY A 52 -11.80 6.49 -5.77
C GLY A 52 -13.10 6.79 -6.51
N ARG A 53 -13.23 7.98 -7.10
CA ARG A 53 -14.45 8.49 -7.75
C ARG A 53 -14.17 8.86 -9.20
N ASP A 54 -15.18 8.69 -10.05
CA ASP A 54 -15.12 9.19 -11.43
C ASP A 54 -15.39 10.70 -11.51
N ARG A 55 -16.16 11.24 -10.57
CA ARG A 55 -16.52 12.66 -10.50
C ARG A 55 -16.69 13.13 -9.04
N PRO A 56 -16.63 14.45 -8.80
CA PRO A 56 -16.87 15.02 -7.48
C PRO A 56 -18.27 14.65 -6.95
N GLY A 57 -18.32 14.18 -5.71
CA GLY A 57 -19.56 13.82 -5.02
C GLY A 57 -20.17 12.47 -5.41
N GLU A 58 -19.61 11.75 -6.39
CA GLU A 58 -20.03 10.37 -6.67
C GLU A 58 -19.54 9.40 -5.58
N ALA A 59 -20.21 8.24 -5.47
CA ALA A 59 -19.77 7.18 -4.58
C ALA A 59 -18.42 6.59 -5.02
N GLU A 60 -17.63 6.11 -4.07
CA GLU A 60 -16.37 5.46 -4.39
C GLU A 60 -16.60 4.14 -5.15
N LYS A 61 -15.84 3.96 -6.22
CA LYS A 61 -15.76 2.74 -7.02
C LYS A 61 -14.52 1.94 -6.63
N ILE A 62 -14.62 0.63 -6.83
CA ILE A 62 -13.49 -0.28 -6.76
C ILE A 62 -13.06 -0.59 -8.19
N TRP A 63 -11.82 -0.26 -8.54
CA TRP A 63 -11.22 -0.64 -9.81
C TRP A 63 -10.19 -1.75 -9.64
N VAL A 64 -10.16 -2.63 -10.63
CA VAL A 64 -9.38 -3.86 -10.63
C VAL A 64 -8.55 -3.90 -11.90
N ALA A 65 -7.24 -3.95 -11.75
CA ALA A 65 -6.31 -4.14 -12.86
C ALA A 65 -5.93 -5.62 -12.96
N ALA A 66 -6.14 -6.22 -14.13
CA ALA A 66 -5.83 -7.62 -14.38
C ALA A 66 -5.45 -7.85 -15.86
N GLY A 67 -4.29 -8.45 -16.11
CA GLY A 67 -3.82 -8.68 -17.47
C GLY A 67 -3.58 -7.37 -18.23
N ARG A 68 -4.48 -7.00 -19.14
CA ARG A 68 -4.43 -5.74 -19.90
C ARG A 68 -5.60 -4.79 -19.59
N GLU A 69 -6.47 -5.20 -18.69
CA GLU A 69 -7.77 -4.57 -18.50
C GLU A 69 -7.82 -3.91 -17.12
N VAL A 70 -8.46 -2.74 -17.08
CA VAL A 70 -8.96 -2.14 -15.85
C VAL A 70 -10.48 -2.19 -15.92
N SER A 71 -11.07 -2.76 -14.86
CA SER A 71 -12.51 -2.90 -14.75
C SER A 71 -13.01 -2.32 -13.43
N SER A 72 -14.19 -1.72 -13.44
CA SER A 72 -14.90 -1.35 -12.21
C SER A 72 -15.71 -2.53 -11.68
N LEU A 73 -15.81 -2.64 -10.36
CA LEU A 73 -16.61 -3.67 -9.69
C LEU A 73 -17.97 -3.08 -9.30
N GLY A 74 -19.03 -3.60 -9.92
CA GLY A 74 -20.41 -3.23 -9.58
C GLY A 74 -20.94 -3.97 -8.34
N ALA A 75 -22.01 -3.43 -7.75
CA ALA A 75 -22.65 -4.00 -6.56
C ALA A 75 -23.16 -5.44 -6.73
N GLY A 76 -23.47 -5.84 -7.98
CA GLY A 76 -23.85 -7.22 -8.32
C GLY A 76 -22.67 -8.20 -8.41
N GLY A 77 -21.46 -7.77 -8.08
CA GLY A 77 -20.25 -8.60 -8.18
C GLY A 77 -19.77 -8.83 -9.62
N ASN A 78 -20.18 -7.99 -10.57
CA ASN A 78 -19.74 -8.05 -11.97
C ASN A 78 -18.63 -7.03 -12.22
N LEU A 79 -17.69 -7.39 -13.10
CA LEU A 79 -16.67 -6.46 -13.60
C LEU A 79 -17.13 -5.83 -14.91
N GLU A 80 -17.07 -4.51 -14.98
CA GLU A 80 -17.35 -3.73 -16.19
C GLU A 80 -16.03 -3.19 -16.73
N LEU A 81 -15.73 -3.47 -18.00
CA LEU A 81 -14.48 -3.04 -18.62
C LEU A 81 -14.50 -1.53 -18.85
N GLU A 82 -13.52 -0.83 -18.29
CA GLU A 82 -13.41 0.63 -18.38
C GLU A 82 -12.25 1.07 -19.29
N TRP A 83 -11.14 0.33 -19.27
CA TRP A 83 -9.96 0.66 -20.05
C TRP A 83 -9.14 -0.57 -20.41
N THR A 84 -8.45 -0.51 -21.54
CA THR A 84 -7.55 -1.57 -22.00
C THR A 84 -6.19 -0.99 -22.38
N ALA A 85 -5.14 -1.55 -21.80
CA ALA A 85 -3.76 -1.23 -22.13
C ALA A 85 -3.43 -1.57 -23.60
N PRO A 86 -2.38 -0.95 -24.18
CA PRO A 86 -1.90 -1.27 -25.52
C PRO A 86 -1.71 -2.77 -25.77
N ARG A 87 -1.71 -3.18 -27.05
CA ARG A 87 -1.44 -4.58 -27.40
C ARG A 87 -0.04 -4.99 -26.97
N PHE A 88 0.11 -6.27 -26.64
CA PHE A 88 1.37 -6.88 -26.20
C PHE A 88 1.97 -6.26 -24.93
N SER A 89 1.14 -5.62 -24.11
CA SER A 89 1.53 -5.21 -22.77
C SER A 89 0.80 -6.02 -21.69
N ARG A 90 1.22 -5.84 -20.44
CA ARG A 90 0.45 -6.25 -19.25
C ARG A 90 0.52 -5.13 -18.21
N ILE A 91 -0.55 -4.93 -17.47
CA ILE A 91 -0.57 -4.04 -16.31
C ILE A 91 0.16 -4.75 -15.18
N LEU A 92 1.11 -4.06 -14.59
CA LEU A 92 1.89 -4.52 -13.45
C LEU A 92 1.38 -3.93 -12.13
N ARG A 93 0.84 -2.72 -12.18
CA ARG A 93 0.36 -1.98 -11.00
C ARG A 93 -0.63 -0.90 -11.44
N MET A 94 -1.57 -0.62 -10.55
CA MET A 94 -2.47 0.52 -10.64
C MET A 94 -2.51 1.21 -9.27
N GLU A 95 -2.43 2.54 -9.28
CA GLU A 95 -2.74 3.42 -8.15
C GLU A 95 -3.81 4.40 -8.62
N VAL A 96 -4.57 4.95 -7.67
CA VAL A 96 -5.69 5.86 -7.95
C VAL A 96 -5.65 7.03 -6.98
N GLY A 97 -5.90 8.23 -7.50
CA GLY A 97 -6.01 9.45 -6.71
C GLY A 97 -6.18 10.68 -7.58
N ASP A 98 -6.78 11.72 -7.01
CA ASP A 98 -7.03 13.03 -7.59
C ASP A 98 -5.71 13.82 -7.73
N LEU A 99 -5.11 13.75 -8.92
CA LEU A 99 -3.82 14.37 -9.23
C LEU A 99 -3.95 15.86 -9.51
N ASN A 100 -5.11 16.32 -9.97
CA ASN A 100 -5.32 17.70 -10.41
C ASN A 100 -6.22 18.51 -9.45
N ALA A 101 -6.65 17.89 -8.35
CA ALA A 101 -7.54 18.46 -7.33
C ALA A 101 -8.92 18.88 -7.87
N ASP A 102 -9.42 18.21 -8.91
CA ASP A 102 -10.74 18.49 -9.48
C ASP A 102 -11.88 17.67 -8.84
N GLY A 103 -11.54 16.74 -7.95
CA GLY A 103 -12.44 15.82 -7.24
C GLY A 103 -12.78 14.55 -8.01
N SER A 104 -12.18 14.32 -9.18
CA SER A 104 -12.21 13.09 -9.96
C SER A 104 -10.86 12.40 -9.84
N ASP A 105 -10.83 11.11 -9.54
CA ASP A 105 -9.56 10.42 -9.36
C ASP A 105 -8.99 9.94 -10.71
N GLU A 106 -7.73 10.27 -11.00
CA GLU A 106 -6.96 9.65 -12.08
C GLU A 106 -6.40 8.29 -11.69
N TRP A 107 -6.12 7.47 -12.71
CA TRP A 107 -5.39 6.22 -12.54
C TRP A 107 -3.95 6.38 -12.97
N LEU A 108 -3.05 5.87 -12.15
CA LEU A 108 -1.66 5.68 -12.49
C LEU A 108 -1.40 4.21 -12.81
N ILE A 109 -1.17 3.91 -14.07
CA ILE A 109 -1.01 2.54 -14.56
C ILE A 109 0.43 2.30 -14.96
N LEU A 110 1.10 1.35 -14.31
CA LEU A 110 2.39 0.83 -14.77
C LEU A 110 2.15 -0.40 -15.65
N ILE A 111 2.67 -0.38 -16.88
CA ILE A 111 2.64 -1.52 -17.77
C ILE A 111 4.05 -2.03 -18.08
N ASP A 112 4.12 -3.31 -18.39
CA ASP A 112 5.24 -3.94 -19.07
C ASP A 112 4.90 -4.11 -20.55
N ALA A 113 5.68 -3.46 -21.41
CA ALA A 113 5.61 -3.57 -22.88
C ALA A 113 7.02 -3.81 -23.45
N GLY A 114 7.84 -4.62 -22.76
CA GLY A 114 9.27 -4.82 -23.02
C GLY A 114 10.16 -3.82 -22.28
N THR A 115 9.64 -2.61 -22.04
CA THR A 115 10.19 -1.65 -21.06
C THR A 115 9.06 -1.16 -20.16
N PRO A 116 9.29 -0.96 -18.85
CA PRO A 116 8.29 -0.38 -17.95
C PRO A 116 7.88 1.02 -18.42
N ARG A 117 6.57 1.25 -18.53
CA ARG A 117 5.99 2.55 -18.87
C ARG A 117 4.83 2.87 -17.95
N SER A 118 4.74 4.10 -17.49
CA SER A 118 3.64 4.58 -16.67
C SER A 118 2.71 5.50 -17.48
N PHE A 119 1.41 5.37 -17.23
CA PHE A 119 0.34 6.15 -17.84
C PHE A 119 -0.44 6.85 -16.74
N VAL A 120 -0.82 8.10 -16.99
CA VAL A 120 -1.87 8.78 -16.22
C VAL A 120 -3.14 8.73 -17.06
N VAL A 121 -4.19 8.10 -16.53
CA VAL A 121 -5.47 7.89 -17.21
C VAL A 121 -6.58 8.59 -16.44
N GLY A 122 -7.19 9.61 -17.03
CA GLY A 122 -8.28 10.39 -16.45
C GLY A 122 -9.60 10.12 -17.16
N LEU A 123 -10.69 10.63 -16.59
CA LEU A 123 -12.00 10.63 -17.24
C LEU A 123 -12.11 11.87 -18.14
N ASP A 124 -12.29 11.66 -19.43
CA ASP A 124 -12.51 12.74 -20.39
C ASP A 124 -13.68 12.38 -21.30
N GLU A 125 -14.63 13.30 -21.46
CA GLU A 125 -15.90 13.09 -22.18
C GLU A 125 -16.64 11.78 -21.79
N GLY A 126 -16.54 11.40 -20.52
CA GLY A 126 -17.17 10.18 -19.99
C GLY A 126 -16.45 8.88 -20.33
N ARG A 127 -15.21 8.94 -20.82
CA ARG A 127 -14.37 7.76 -21.11
C ARG A 127 -13.01 7.89 -20.45
N ARG A 128 -12.47 6.76 -19.98
CA ARG A 128 -11.13 6.71 -19.39
C ARG A 128 -10.08 6.72 -20.50
N GLN A 129 -9.24 7.76 -20.55
CA GLN A 129 -8.20 7.90 -21.55
C GLN A 129 -6.89 8.49 -20.99
N PRO A 130 -5.73 8.17 -21.60
CA PRO A 130 -4.46 8.75 -21.19
C PRO A 130 -4.47 10.28 -21.30
N LEU A 131 -4.10 10.98 -20.24
CA LEU A 131 -4.05 12.44 -20.20
C LEU A 131 -2.76 13.02 -20.79
N CYS A 132 -1.68 12.23 -20.80
CA CYS A 132 -0.38 12.64 -21.30
C CYS A 132 0.33 11.52 -22.06
N ARG A 133 1.49 11.86 -22.64
CA ARG A 133 2.39 10.84 -23.19
C ARG A 133 2.84 9.87 -22.09
N PRO A 134 3.02 8.58 -22.40
CA PRO A 134 3.50 7.61 -21.43
C PRO A 134 4.89 7.97 -20.92
N TRP A 135 5.10 7.86 -19.61
CA TRP A 135 6.38 8.07 -18.98
C TRP A 135 7.26 6.82 -19.10
N ASN A 136 8.50 7.01 -19.58
CA ASN A 136 9.49 5.93 -19.64
C ASN A 136 10.12 5.71 -18.26
N GLY A 137 9.59 4.75 -17.51
CA GLY A 137 10.03 4.42 -16.16
C GLY A 137 8.86 4.16 -15.25
N TYR A 138 9.02 4.56 -14.00
CA TYR A 138 8.06 4.33 -12.93
C TYR A 138 7.51 5.66 -12.47
N LEU A 139 6.22 5.68 -12.20
CA LEU A 139 5.54 6.76 -11.50
C LEU A 139 4.89 6.20 -10.22
N ARG A 140 4.65 7.08 -9.25
CA ARG A 140 3.92 6.74 -8.02
C ARG A 140 3.16 7.95 -7.47
N MET A 141 1.94 7.72 -7.02
CA MET A 141 1.13 8.67 -6.25
C MET A 141 1.48 8.55 -4.77
N VAL A 142 1.69 9.69 -4.11
CA VAL A 142 1.87 9.76 -2.66
C VAL A 142 0.89 10.79 -2.11
N PRO A 143 -0.08 10.37 -1.27
CA PRO A 143 -1.01 11.29 -0.62
C PRO A 143 -0.27 12.30 0.26
N LYS A 144 -0.76 13.53 0.29
CA LYS A 144 -0.36 14.61 1.18
C LYS A 144 -1.33 14.72 2.35
N GLU A 145 -0.91 15.43 3.40
CA GLU A 145 -1.74 15.69 4.58
C GLU A 145 -2.99 16.53 4.27
N ASP A 146 -2.91 17.41 3.26
CA ASP A 146 -4.03 18.25 2.80
C ASP A 146 -5.06 17.50 1.93
N GLY A 147 -4.87 16.19 1.75
CA GLY A 147 -5.71 15.34 0.89
C GLY A 147 -5.32 15.37 -0.59
N GLY A 148 -4.38 16.23 -0.99
CA GLY A 148 -3.83 16.24 -2.33
C GLY A 148 -2.89 15.06 -2.59
N VAL A 149 -2.41 14.96 -3.83
CA VAL A 149 -1.46 13.91 -4.25
C VAL A 149 -0.19 14.54 -4.82
N THR A 150 0.98 14.05 -4.41
CA THR A 150 2.23 14.30 -5.14
C THR A 150 2.53 13.14 -6.07
N LEU A 151 2.88 13.44 -7.32
CA LEU A 151 3.36 12.46 -8.28
C LEU A 151 4.89 12.41 -8.23
N TYR A 152 5.46 11.23 -8.06
CA TYR A 152 6.91 10.99 -8.11
C TYR A 152 7.28 10.10 -9.29
N SER A 153 8.50 10.26 -9.81
CA SER A 153 9.05 9.40 -10.85
C SER A 153 10.43 8.85 -10.50
N GLN A 154 10.73 7.70 -11.10
CA GLN A 154 12.08 7.17 -11.17
C GLN A 154 12.32 6.57 -12.56
N SER A 155 13.52 6.75 -13.09
CA SER A 155 13.84 6.25 -14.43
C SER A 155 13.99 4.74 -14.42
N SER A 156 13.82 4.12 -15.60
CA SER A 156 14.26 2.75 -15.86
C SER A 156 15.25 2.77 -17.02
N VAL A 157 16.35 2.02 -16.92
CA VAL A 157 17.28 1.80 -18.02
C VAL A 157 17.28 0.32 -18.41
N THR A 158 17.86 -0.02 -19.57
CA THR A 158 17.90 -1.40 -20.07
C THR A 158 18.51 -2.35 -19.05
N SER A 159 19.57 -1.91 -18.37
CA SER A 159 20.39 -2.71 -17.48
C SER A 159 19.98 -2.68 -16.01
N ARG A 160 19.05 -1.80 -15.60
CA ARG A 160 18.75 -1.59 -14.19
C ARG A 160 17.35 -0.98 -13.97
N PRO A 161 16.44 -1.65 -13.24
CA PRO A 161 15.22 -1.04 -12.77
C PRO A 161 15.53 0.04 -11.72
N PHE A 162 14.62 1.02 -11.56
CA PHE A 162 14.74 2.06 -10.54
C PHE A 162 16.09 2.80 -10.57
N TYR A 163 16.45 3.34 -11.74
CA TYR A 163 17.72 4.02 -11.97
C TYR A 163 17.65 5.50 -11.59
N GLY A 164 18.68 5.97 -10.88
CA GLY A 164 18.84 7.37 -10.51
C GLY A 164 18.01 7.80 -9.30
N PRO A 165 17.99 9.11 -9.00
CA PRO A 165 17.20 9.65 -7.91
C PRO A 165 15.70 9.64 -8.25
N VAL A 166 14.88 9.80 -7.22
CA VAL A 166 13.43 10.03 -7.36
C VAL A 166 13.21 11.53 -7.59
N TYR A 167 12.35 11.87 -8.53
CA TYR A 167 11.97 13.25 -8.82
C TYR A 167 10.49 13.46 -8.54
N GLU A 168 10.14 14.63 -8.00
CA GLU A 168 8.78 15.11 -8.07
C GLU A 168 8.40 15.40 -9.53
N MET A 169 7.16 15.15 -9.89
CA MET A 169 6.62 15.37 -11.23
C MET A 169 5.57 16.47 -11.17
N ALA A 170 5.61 17.35 -12.17
CA ALA A 170 4.61 18.38 -12.36
C ALA A 170 4.10 18.35 -13.80
N TRP A 171 2.89 18.83 -14.01
CA TRP A 171 2.37 19.14 -15.33
C TRP A 171 3.04 20.41 -15.86
N ASP A 172 3.44 20.41 -17.12
CA ASP A 172 3.82 21.62 -17.83
C ASP A 172 2.59 22.30 -18.49
N GLU A 173 2.83 23.43 -19.15
CA GLU A 173 1.79 24.23 -19.81
C GLU A 173 1.07 23.47 -20.93
N ASP A 174 1.72 22.45 -21.51
CA ASP A 174 1.18 21.59 -22.58
C ASP A 174 0.49 20.33 -22.03
N GLY A 175 0.30 20.24 -20.71
CA GLY A 175 -0.27 19.06 -20.05
C GLY A 175 0.62 17.82 -20.16
N GLN A 176 1.94 17.97 -20.27
CA GLN A 176 2.89 16.87 -20.20
C GLN A 176 3.57 16.80 -18.83
N LEU A 177 4.00 15.60 -18.46
CA LEU A 177 4.74 15.38 -17.21
C LEU A 177 6.20 15.79 -17.36
N LYS A 178 6.64 16.69 -16.49
CA LYS A 178 8.03 17.17 -16.39
C LYS A 178 8.63 16.87 -15.02
N ARG A 179 9.93 16.59 -14.98
CA ARG A 179 10.68 16.43 -13.71
C ARG A 179 10.85 17.77 -13.03
N GLY A 180 10.47 17.84 -11.77
CA GLY A 180 10.79 18.90 -10.83
C GLY A 180 12.04 18.58 -10.01
N ALA A 181 11.99 18.92 -8.73
CA ALA A 181 13.10 18.72 -7.81
C ALA A 181 13.37 17.23 -7.54
N ALA A 182 14.64 16.89 -7.33
CA ALA A 182 15.01 15.57 -6.82
C ALA A 182 14.63 15.47 -5.34
N VAL A 183 13.97 14.39 -4.96
CA VAL A 183 13.65 14.10 -3.57
C VAL A 183 14.93 13.66 -2.88
N SER A 184 15.18 14.20 -1.68
CA SER A 184 16.26 13.72 -0.82
C SER A 184 15.89 12.30 -0.32
N LEU A 185 16.38 11.28 -1.02
CA LEU A 185 16.23 9.87 -0.64
C LEU A 185 17.58 9.16 -0.78
N PRO A 186 17.80 8.06 -0.05
CA PRO A 186 19.01 7.25 -0.21
C PRO A 186 19.13 6.76 -1.64
N ARG A 187 20.35 6.81 -2.18
CA ARG A 187 20.63 6.27 -3.51
C ARG A 187 20.26 4.78 -3.57
N GLY A 188 19.52 4.40 -4.60
CA GLY A 188 19.15 3.01 -4.86
C GLY A 188 17.90 2.52 -4.13
N ILE A 189 17.18 3.37 -3.38
CA ILE A 189 15.81 3.05 -2.98
C ILE A 189 14.91 3.07 -4.22
N ALA A 190 14.12 2.00 -4.37
CA ALA A 190 13.11 1.91 -5.41
C ALA A 190 11.92 2.81 -5.06
N LEU A 191 11.32 3.44 -6.08
CA LEU A 191 10.17 4.34 -5.93
C LEU A 191 9.01 3.72 -5.12
N TYR A 192 8.80 2.41 -5.24
CA TYR A 192 7.74 1.68 -4.55
C TYR A 192 8.11 1.20 -3.13
N ASP A 193 9.36 1.39 -2.72
CA ASP A 193 9.90 0.91 -1.43
C ASP A 193 10.05 2.02 -0.39
N TYR A 194 9.34 3.15 -0.53
CA TYR A 194 9.26 4.18 0.52
C TYR A 194 7.88 4.80 0.62
N PHE A 195 7.54 5.49 1.69
CA PHE A 195 6.35 6.34 1.76
C PHE A 195 6.57 7.43 2.81
N VAL A 196 5.76 8.47 2.76
CA VAL A 196 5.78 9.55 3.73
C VAL A 196 4.49 9.49 4.53
N ALA A 197 4.59 9.71 5.84
CA ALA A 197 3.46 9.80 6.76
C ALA A 197 3.57 11.10 7.57
N PRO A 198 2.46 11.62 8.10
CA PRO A 198 2.52 12.77 8.99
C PRO A 198 3.32 12.46 10.25
N GLY A 199 3.92 13.48 10.85
CA GLY A 199 4.60 13.37 12.14
C GLY A 199 4.18 14.47 13.10
N ALA A 200 4.77 14.43 14.29
CA ALA A 200 4.51 15.45 15.30
C ALA A 200 4.90 16.84 14.78
N ALA A 201 4.07 17.85 15.05
CA ALA A 201 4.30 19.24 14.62
C ALA A 201 4.51 19.41 13.10
N ALA A 202 3.84 18.60 12.28
CA ALA A 202 3.92 18.63 10.81
C ALA A 202 5.30 18.30 10.23
N GLU A 203 6.20 17.66 11.00
CA GLU A 203 7.43 17.11 10.44
C GLU A 203 7.13 15.77 9.73
N PRO A 204 7.40 15.62 8.42
CA PRO A 204 7.10 14.39 7.69
C PRO A 204 8.00 13.24 8.16
N ARG A 205 7.40 12.07 8.39
CA ARG A 205 8.11 10.83 8.72
C ARG A 205 8.31 10.02 7.45
N VAL A 206 9.57 9.68 7.16
CA VAL A 206 9.92 8.91 5.96
C VAL A 206 10.10 7.45 6.33
N PHE A 207 9.32 6.58 5.72
CA PHE A 207 9.43 5.15 5.88
C PHE A 207 9.98 4.50 4.61
N SER A 208 10.73 3.43 4.78
CA SER A 208 11.26 2.61 3.69
C SER A 208 11.01 1.13 3.95
N LEU A 209 10.80 0.39 2.87
CA LEU A 209 10.67 -1.04 2.84
C LEU A 209 12.03 -1.64 2.46
N GLU A 210 12.69 -2.27 3.42
CA GLU A 210 14.02 -2.81 3.19
C GLU A 210 13.99 -4.08 2.33
N ARG A 211 15.14 -4.45 1.74
CA ARG A 211 15.28 -5.70 0.97
C ARG A 211 14.92 -6.95 1.77
N THR A 212 15.11 -6.93 3.09
CA THR A 212 14.75 -7.98 4.05
C THR A 212 13.24 -8.07 4.29
N GLY A 213 12.49 -7.08 3.82
CA GLY A 213 11.05 -6.93 3.96
C GLY A 213 10.61 -6.23 5.24
N HIS A 214 11.53 -5.66 6.01
CA HIS A 214 11.20 -4.91 7.22
C HIS A 214 10.85 -3.46 6.86
N LEU A 215 9.96 -2.89 7.65
CA LEU A 215 9.69 -1.46 7.62
C LEU A 215 10.79 -0.75 8.40
N ALA A 216 11.29 0.37 7.88
CA ALA A 216 12.32 1.16 8.53
C ALA A 216 11.97 2.63 8.43
N GLU A 217 11.99 3.32 9.57
CA GLU A 217 11.87 4.77 9.62
C GLU A 217 13.24 5.40 9.39
N ARG A 218 13.28 6.44 8.57
CA ARG A 218 14.46 7.18 8.18
C ARG A 218 14.42 8.57 8.79
N ASP A 219 15.60 9.10 9.10
CA ASP A 219 15.73 10.51 9.45
C ASP A 219 15.41 11.38 8.22
N PRO A 220 14.42 12.27 8.26
CA PRO A 220 14.10 13.12 7.10
C PRO A 220 15.24 14.05 6.68
N ARG A 221 16.15 14.42 7.60
CA ARG A 221 17.32 15.27 7.34
C ARG A 221 18.48 14.47 6.75
N SER A 222 18.57 13.19 7.11
CA SER A 222 19.52 12.23 6.52
C SER A 222 18.81 10.92 6.19
N PRO A 223 18.08 10.86 5.05
CA PRO A 223 17.27 9.69 4.71
C PRO A 223 18.05 8.37 4.61
N ALA A 224 19.38 8.43 4.47
CA ALA A 224 20.24 7.25 4.52
C ALA A 224 20.32 6.64 5.93
N SER A 225 20.20 7.47 6.96
CA SER A 225 20.20 7.10 8.36
C SER A 225 18.87 6.46 8.74
N ARG A 226 18.93 5.24 9.28
CA ARG A 226 17.78 4.54 9.83
C ARG A 226 17.67 4.84 11.32
N ILE A 227 16.52 5.33 11.76
CA ILE A 227 16.26 5.65 13.18
C ILE A 227 15.44 4.57 13.88
N TRP A 228 14.64 3.82 13.11
CA TRP A 228 13.89 2.68 13.63
C TRP A 228 13.74 1.60 12.54
N ARG A 229 13.57 0.35 12.98
CA ARG A 229 13.25 -0.79 12.13
C ARG A 229 12.24 -1.66 12.85
N SER A 230 11.27 -2.16 12.11
CA SER A 230 10.33 -3.13 12.65
C SER A 230 10.99 -4.45 12.99
N ASP A 231 10.44 -5.15 13.97
CA ASP A 231 10.88 -6.51 14.34
C ASP A 231 10.38 -7.56 13.35
N HIS A 232 9.28 -7.27 12.65
CA HIS A 232 8.65 -8.16 11.68
C HIS A 232 8.82 -7.65 10.25
N ALA A 233 8.84 -8.57 9.30
CA ALA A 233 8.77 -8.25 7.88
C ALA A 233 7.32 -8.01 7.46
N PHE A 234 7.08 -6.88 6.79
CA PHE A 234 5.77 -6.47 6.27
C PHE A 234 5.65 -6.65 4.76
N LEU A 235 6.75 -6.90 4.06
CA LEU A 235 6.77 -6.83 2.62
C LEU A 235 6.04 -8.00 1.94
N ALA A 236 4.77 -7.81 1.62
CA ALA A 236 4.13 -8.55 0.55
C ALA A 236 4.71 -8.08 -0.78
N ARG A 237 5.31 -9.01 -1.53
CA ARG A 237 5.79 -8.77 -2.89
C ARG A 237 4.88 -9.49 -3.88
N PRO A 238 3.70 -8.93 -4.18
CA PRO A 238 2.69 -9.65 -4.94
C PRO A 238 2.98 -9.68 -6.42
N VAL A 239 3.54 -8.62 -6.98
CA VAL A 239 3.82 -8.57 -8.42
C VAL A 239 5.32 -8.65 -8.63
N GLU A 240 5.77 -9.84 -9.02
CA GLU A 240 7.09 -10.06 -9.59
C GLU A 240 6.95 -10.20 -11.11
N PHE A 241 7.87 -9.59 -11.84
CA PHE A 241 7.98 -9.83 -13.27
C PHE A 241 9.44 -10.02 -13.67
N GLU A 242 9.64 -10.98 -14.57
CA GLU A 242 10.94 -11.31 -15.13
C GLU A 242 11.26 -10.38 -16.27
N ARG A 243 12.54 -10.04 -16.37
CA ARG A 243 13.09 -9.21 -17.43
C ARG A 243 14.44 -9.76 -17.84
N ASP A 244 14.64 -9.86 -19.14
CA ASP A 244 15.95 -10.14 -19.71
C ASP A 244 16.81 -8.88 -19.60
N VAL A 245 17.83 -8.93 -18.74
CA VAL A 245 18.81 -7.87 -18.62
C VAL A 245 20.04 -8.30 -19.39
N ARG A 246 20.38 -7.54 -20.44
CA ARG A 246 21.66 -7.71 -21.14
C ARG A 246 22.75 -6.98 -20.37
N GLY A 247 23.68 -7.75 -19.81
CA GLY A 247 24.92 -7.25 -19.24
C GLY A 247 25.81 -6.59 -20.29
N TYR A 248 26.79 -5.81 -19.84
CA TYR A 248 27.74 -5.11 -20.73
C TYR A 248 28.53 -6.06 -21.64
N PHE A 249 28.72 -7.31 -21.23
CA PHE A 249 29.41 -8.36 -22.00
C PHE A 249 28.45 -9.25 -22.81
N GLY A 250 27.17 -8.91 -22.89
CA GLY A 250 26.17 -9.68 -23.61
C GLY A 250 25.58 -10.87 -22.85
N GLU A 251 25.99 -11.09 -21.60
CA GLU A 251 25.36 -12.06 -20.69
C GLU A 251 23.88 -11.67 -20.48
N GLN A 252 22.98 -12.64 -20.57
CA GLN A 252 21.57 -12.45 -20.27
C GLN A 252 21.34 -12.93 -18.84
N ASP A 253 21.11 -11.99 -17.93
CA ASP A 253 20.66 -12.29 -16.58
C ASP A 253 19.15 -12.07 -16.51
N GLU A 254 18.43 -13.07 -16.00
CA GLU A 254 17.02 -12.93 -15.66
C GLU A 254 16.91 -12.15 -14.34
N GLU A 255 16.60 -10.86 -14.43
CA GLU A 255 16.32 -10.04 -13.25
C GLU A 255 14.82 -10.09 -12.92
N ARG A 256 14.52 -10.44 -11.66
CA ARG A 256 13.16 -10.35 -11.12
C ARG A 256 12.93 -8.99 -10.48
N ILE A 257 12.14 -8.17 -11.15
CA ILE A 257 11.69 -6.89 -10.61
C ILE A 257 10.49 -7.16 -9.71
N ARG A 258 10.55 -6.60 -8.50
CA ARG A 258 9.51 -6.80 -7.49
C ARG A 258 8.83 -5.48 -7.16
N LEU A 259 7.51 -5.47 -7.17
CA LEU A 259 6.70 -4.32 -6.82
C LEU A 259 6.01 -4.59 -5.49
N SER A 260 6.36 -3.80 -4.48
CA SER A 260 5.77 -3.87 -3.13
C SER A 260 4.33 -3.38 -3.17
N ALA A 261 3.41 -4.02 -2.45
CA ALA A 261 2.03 -3.52 -2.34
C ALA A 261 2.02 -2.07 -1.82
N PRO A 262 1.12 -1.19 -2.29
CA PRO A 262 0.96 0.15 -1.71
C PRO A 262 0.69 0.07 -0.21
N VAL A 263 1.33 0.95 0.56
CA VAL A 263 0.99 1.19 1.97
C VAL A 263 0.09 2.41 2.01
N HIS A 264 -1.09 2.26 2.60
CA HIS A 264 -2.02 3.36 2.78
C HIS A 264 -1.78 4.00 4.15
N VAL A 265 -1.53 5.31 4.15
CA VAL A 265 -1.42 6.12 5.36
C VAL A 265 -2.80 6.70 5.66
N LEU A 266 -3.36 6.34 6.80
CA LEU A 266 -4.70 6.74 7.23
C LEU A 266 -4.58 7.74 8.39
N PRO A 267 -5.32 8.85 8.40
CA PRO A 267 -5.37 9.72 9.57
C PRO A 267 -6.07 8.99 10.72
N ALA A 268 -5.46 8.97 11.91
CA ALA A 268 -6.00 8.31 13.10
C ALA A 268 -6.64 9.31 14.08
N GLY A 269 -6.39 10.61 13.90
CA GLY A 269 -6.90 11.69 14.75
C GLY A 269 -6.49 13.06 14.23
N SER A 270 -6.79 14.10 15.01
CA SER A 270 -6.40 15.49 14.73
C SER A 270 -5.02 15.87 15.29
N ASP A 271 -4.40 14.99 16.06
CA ASP A 271 -3.11 15.18 16.75
C ASP A 271 -1.89 14.82 15.88
N GLY A 272 -2.10 14.59 14.58
CA GLY A 272 -1.06 14.17 13.65
C GLY A 272 -0.70 12.68 13.78
N THR A 273 -1.44 11.89 14.56
CA THR A 273 -1.29 10.45 14.55
C THR A 273 -1.87 9.84 13.28
N PHE A 274 -1.23 8.75 12.84
CA PHE A 274 -1.65 8.00 11.67
C PHE A 274 -1.65 6.50 11.93
N GLU A 275 -2.36 5.80 11.08
CA GLU A 275 -2.33 4.36 10.93
C GLU A 275 -1.79 3.98 9.55
N LEU A 276 -1.19 2.80 9.45
CA LEU A 276 -0.74 2.22 8.20
C LEU A 276 -1.55 0.98 7.91
N LEU A 277 -2.29 1.00 6.80
CA LEU A 277 -2.93 -0.19 6.25
C LEU A 277 -2.00 -0.78 5.19
N THR A 278 -1.53 -2.00 5.44
CA THR A 278 -0.58 -2.69 4.57
C THR A 278 -0.94 -4.16 4.42
N VAL A 279 -0.44 -4.75 3.36
CA VAL A 279 -0.39 -6.20 3.23
C VAL A 279 0.82 -6.71 4.00
N GLY A 280 0.68 -7.78 4.78
CA GLY A 280 1.81 -8.42 5.45
C GLY A 280 2.51 -9.46 4.57
N ARG A 281 3.77 -9.74 4.89
CA ARG A 281 4.55 -10.73 4.15
C ARG A 281 4.00 -12.12 4.45
N PRO A 282 3.64 -12.92 3.42
CA PRO A 282 3.29 -14.32 3.67
C PRO A 282 4.48 -15.02 4.33
N PRO A 283 4.25 -15.97 5.25
CA PRO A 283 5.32 -16.79 5.80
C PRO A 283 6.19 -17.35 4.66
N PRO A 284 7.52 -17.46 4.85
CA PRO A 284 8.39 -18.03 3.83
C PRO A 284 7.80 -19.40 3.43
N PRO A 285 7.61 -19.64 2.12
CA PRO A 285 6.91 -20.83 1.70
C PRO A 285 7.66 -22.07 2.18
N THR A 286 6.93 -23.06 2.67
CA THR A 286 7.53 -24.35 2.98
C THR A 286 7.94 -25.01 1.66
N VAL A 287 9.25 -25.17 1.47
CA VAL A 287 9.83 -25.84 0.31
C VAL A 287 9.86 -27.32 0.60
N VAL A 288 8.96 -28.08 -0.05
CA VAL A 288 8.94 -29.56 0.07
C VAL A 288 9.84 -30.18 -0.99
N PHE A 289 9.87 -29.59 -2.20
CA PHE A 289 10.79 -29.89 -3.30
C PHE A 289 11.17 -28.57 -3.98
N GLU A 290 12.27 -28.52 -4.75
CA GLU A 290 12.72 -27.30 -5.44
C GLU A 290 11.62 -26.61 -6.25
N GLU A 291 10.72 -27.41 -6.81
CA GLU A 291 9.61 -26.99 -7.68
C GLU A 291 8.27 -26.81 -6.93
N LEU A 292 8.14 -27.30 -5.69
CA LEU A 292 6.87 -27.30 -4.96
C LEU A 292 6.96 -26.44 -3.70
N ARG A 293 6.33 -25.26 -3.79
CA ARG A 293 6.26 -24.26 -2.72
C ARG A 293 4.83 -24.10 -2.23
N PHE A 294 4.62 -24.23 -0.93
CA PHE A 294 3.34 -23.96 -0.28
C PHE A 294 3.38 -22.58 0.37
N TYR A 295 2.46 -21.70 -0.02
CA TYR A 295 2.27 -20.41 0.61
C TYR A 295 1.16 -20.56 1.66
N GLU A 296 1.44 -20.12 2.88
CA GLU A 296 0.51 -20.20 4.02
C GLU A 296 -0.61 -19.15 3.99
N GLY A 297 -0.65 -18.33 2.93
CA GLY A 297 -1.57 -17.20 2.80
C GLY A 297 -0.90 -15.87 3.12
N GLY A 298 -1.59 -14.78 2.78
CA GLY A 298 -1.22 -13.44 3.21
C GLY A 298 -2.22 -12.91 4.24
N ASP A 299 -1.83 -11.86 4.95
CA ASP A 299 -2.67 -11.10 5.87
C ASP A 299 -2.71 -9.61 5.50
N VAL A 300 -3.73 -8.94 6.01
CA VAL A 300 -3.82 -7.48 6.05
C VAL A 300 -3.49 -7.03 7.47
N ARG A 301 -2.75 -5.92 7.59
CA ARG A 301 -2.32 -5.39 8.88
C ARG A 301 -2.62 -3.91 8.99
N LEU A 302 -3.02 -3.51 10.19
CA LEU A 302 -3.15 -2.13 10.61
C LEU A 302 -2.09 -1.82 11.65
N LEU A 303 -1.25 -0.82 11.40
CA LEU A 303 -0.17 -0.41 12.29
C LEU A 303 -0.44 1.01 12.79
N ALA A 304 -0.36 1.26 14.09
CA ALA A 304 -0.45 2.62 14.64
C ALA A 304 0.93 3.27 14.69
N SER A 305 0.94 4.57 14.40
CA SER A 305 2.09 5.43 14.68
C SER A 305 2.42 5.42 16.18
N GLN A 306 3.73 5.43 16.47
CA GLN A 306 4.30 5.63 17.80
C GLN A 306 5.37 6.73 17.70
N PRO A 307 5.83 7.31 18.81
CA PRO A 307 6.93 8.29 18.79
C PRO A 307 8.20 7.74 18.12
N ARG A 308 8.39 6.42 18.11
CA ARG A 308 9.46 5.73 17.39
C ARG A 308 8.88 4.56 16.62
N GLY A 309 8.82 4.66 15.30
CA GLY A 309 8.27 3.63 14.43
C GLY A 309 6.75 3.49 14.50
N VAL A 310 6.31 2.25 14.33
CA VAL A 310 4.90 1.85 14.33
C VAL A 310 4.71 0.53 15.08
N VAL A 311 3.52 0.29 15.61
CA VAL A 311 3.14 -0.96 16.30
C VAL A 311 1.92 -1.59 15.64
N GLU A 312 1.86 -2.90 15.57
CA GLU A 312 0.70 -3.61 15.01
C GLU A 312 -0.50 -3.50 15.96
N LEU A 313 -1.63 -2.98 15.47
CA LEU A 313 -2.90 -2.91 16.19
C LEU A 313 -3.79 -4.11 15.89
N ARG A 314 -3.85 -4.47 14.60
CA ARG A 314 -4.75 -5.48 14.06
C ARG A 314 -4.08 -6.26 12.95
N ARG A 315 -4.53 -7.50 12.82
CA ARG A 315 -4.11 -8.42 11.77
C ARG A 315 -5.33 -9.26 11.39
N SER A 316 -5.61 -9.33 10.09
CA SER A 316 -6.62 -10.25 9.60
C SER A 316 -6.15 -11.70 9.75
N PRO A 317 -7.05 -12.68 9.72
CA PRO A 317 -6.65 -14.06 9.49
C PRO A 317 -5.79 -14.19 8.22
N LEU A 318 -4.99 -15.25 8.14
CA LEU A 318 -4.37 -15.62 6.87
C LEU A 318 -5.46 -16.06 5.90
N PHE A 319 -5.46 -15.54 4.69
CA PHE A 319 -6.40 -15.99 3.67
C PHE A 319 -5.79 -16.05 2.27
N GLY A 320 -6.31 -17.01 1.49
CA GLY A 320 -5.85 -17.31 0.15
C GLY A 320 -4.42 -17.82 0.12
N ARG A 321 -3.71 -17.58 -0.99
CA ARG A 321 -2.28 -17.83 -1.11
C ARG A 321 -1.45 -16.57 -0.88
N GLN A 322 -1.97 -15.44 -1.35
CA GLN A 322 -1.30 -14.16 -1.26
C GLN A 322 -2.31 -13.03 -1.36
N VAL A 323 -2.15 -12.03 -0.50
CA VAL A 323 -2.84 -10.76 -0.63
C VAL A 323 -1.98 -9.85 -1.52
N VAL A 324 -2.62 -9.22 -2.50
CA VAL A 324 -1.96 -8.45 -3.57
C VAL A 324 -2.01 -6.97 -3.30
N ALA A 325 -3.16 -6.51 -2.84
CA ALA A 325 -3.40 -5.12 -2.52
C ALA A 325 -4.50 -5.07 -1.46
N VAL A 326 -4.46 -4.03 -0.66
CA VAL A 326 -5.52 -3.67 0.27
C VAL A 326 -5.71 -2.17 0.16
N ALA A 327 -6.95 -1.70 0.20
CA ALA A 327 -7.27 -0.28 0.20
C ALA A 327 -8.46 0.01 1.14
N PRO A 328 -8.50 1.20 1.77
CA PRO A 328 -9.70 1.66 2.45
C PRO A 328 -10.79 1.96 1.42
N TRP A 329 -12.04 1.65 1.74
CA TRP A 329 -13.19 1.91 0.87
C TRP A 329 -14.39 2.37 1.68
N THR A 330 -15.04 3.43 1.21
CA THR A 330 -16.33 3.87 1.71
C THR A 330 -17.41 3.27 0.83
N ALA A 331 -18.11 2.25 1.36
CA ALA A 331 -19.21 1.62 0.66
C ALA A 331 -20.32 2.63 0.32
N PRO A 332 -21.21 2.34 -0.65
CA PRO A 332 -22.34 3.22 -0.98
C PRO A 332 -23.26 3.58 0.21
N SER A 333 -23.22 2.80 1.28
CA SER A 333 -23.90 3.09 2.56
C SER A 333 -23.20 4.10 3.45
N GLY A 334 -22.00 4.57 3.09
CA GLY A 334 -21.14 5.37 3.95
C GLY A 334 -20.35 4.56 4.97
N ARG A 335 -20.54 3.23 5.05
CA ARG A 335 -19.72 2.37 5.92
C ARG A 335 -18.29 2.31 5.38
N ARG A 336 -17.32 2.58 6.26
CA ARG A 336 -15.89 2.37 5.97
C ARG A 336 -15.55 0.90 6.11
N LEU A 337 -14.87 0.36 5.11
CA LEU A 337 -14.43 -1.02 4.98
C LEU A 337 -12.97 -1.03 4.51
N TRP A 338 -12.31 -2.18 4.62
CA TRP A 338 -11.13 -2.46 3.81
C TRP A 338 -11.49 -3.44 2.70
N VAL A 339 -10.88 -3.28 1.53
CA VAL A 339 -11.05 -4.20 0.42
C VAL A 339 -9.69 -4.77 0.07
N ALA A 340 -9.61 -6.10 0.02
CA ALA A 340 -8.37 -6.82 -0.31
C ALA A 340 -8.53 -7.63 -1.59
N ALA A 341 -7.56 -7.50 -2.50
CA ALA A 341 -7.41 -8.38 -3.64
C ALA A 341 -6.53 -9.56 -3.25
N VAL A 342 -7.02 -10.78 -3.47
CA VAL A 342 -6.39 -12.01 -2.97
C VAL A 342 -6.25 -13.01 -4.11
N TRP A 343 -5.06 -13.59 -4.27
CA TRP A 343 -4.86 -14.76 -5.12
C TRP A 343 -5.21 -16.02 -4.32
N THR A 344 -6.27 -16.72 -4.71
CA THR A 344 -6.64 -18.02 -4.11
C THR A 344 -5.98 -19.18 -4.84
N ARG A 345 -5.67 -18.99 -6.13
CA ARG A 345 -4.94 -19.96 -6.94
C ARG A 345 -3.98 -19.25 -7.89
N VAL A 346 -2.74 -19.72 -7.91
CA VAL A 346 -1.75 -19.29 -8.91
C VAL A 346 -1.68 -20.39 -9.98
N ARG A 347 -1.61 -19.99 -11.26
CA ARG A 347 -1.59 -20.91 -12.41
C ARG A 347 -0.59 -22.04 -12.20
N THR A 348 -1.05 -23.26 -12.44
CA THR A 348 -0.21 -24.45 -12.59
C THR A 348 -0.39 -25.02 -13.98
N LEU A 349 0.33 -26.09 -14.31
CA LEU A 349 0.10 -26.87 -15.55
C LEU A 349 -1.36 -27.33 -15.69
N PHE A 350 -2.07 -27.53 -14.57
CA PHE A 350 -3.40 -28.14 -14.53
C PHE A 350 -4.51 -27.20 -14.05
N SER A 351 -4.21 -25.96 -13.70
CA SER A 351 -5.21 -25.04 -13.16
C SER A 351 -4.98 -23.60 -13.58
N LYS A 352 -6.07 -22.89 -13.87
CA LYS A 352 -6.05 -21.45 -14.11
C LYS A 352 -5.82 -20.71 -12.80
N SER A 353 -5.22 -19.53 -12.90
CA SER A 353 -5.19 -18.60 -11.77
C SER A 353 -6.59 -18.19 -11.35
N GLU A 354 -6.75 -17.87 -10.08
CA GLU A 354 -8.01 -17.44 -9.49
C GLU A 354 -7.73 -16.35 -8.46
N SER A 355 -8.48 -15.26 -8.57
CA SER A 355 -8.45 -14.15 -7.62
C SER A 355 -9.84 -13.92 -7.03
N ARG A 356 -9.86 -13.35 -5.83
CA ARG A 356 -11.05 -12.88 -5.13
C ARG A 356 -10.83 -11.45 -4.63
N ILE A 357 -11.92 -10.71 -4.49
CA ILE A 357 -11.95 -9.41 -3.80
C ILE A 357 -12.79 -9.59 -2.55
N LEU A 358 -12.18 -9.39 -1.39
CA LEU A 358 -12.79 -9.61 -0.08
C LEU A 358 -12.97 -8.27 0.64
N ALA A 359 -14.07 -8.13 1.38
CA ALA A 359 -14.27 -7.03 2.31
C ALA A 359 -13.80 -7.44 3.71
N LEU A 360 -13.20 -6.50 4.43
CA LEU A 360 -12.82 -6.65 5.83
C LEU A 360 -13.40 -5.51 6.66
N ASP A 361 -13.72 -5.83 7.90
CA ASP A 361 -14.13 -4.84 8.90
C ASP A 361 -12.89 -4.12 9.45
N PRO A 362 -12.84 -2.77 9.42
CA PRO A 362 -11.68 -2.02 9.88
C PRO A 362 -11.44 -2.11 11.40
N VAL A 363 -12.43 -2.50 12.19
CA VAL A 363 -12.35 -2.53 13.66
C VAL A 363 -11.60 -3.76 14.16
N ASN A 364 -11.90 -4.93 13.59
CA ASN A 364 -11.34 -6.20 14.01
C ASN A 364 -10.51 -6.92 12.92
N ALA A 365 -10.48 -6.40 11.68
CA ALA A 365 -9.84 -7.00 10.52
C ALA A 365 -10.44 -8.36 10.08
N ASP A 366 -11.67 -8.67 10.51
CA ASP A 366 -12.36 -9.90 10.11
C ASP A 366 -12.96 -9.79 8.71
N LEU A 367 -13.10 -10.93 8.04
CA LEU A 367 -13.75 -11.02 6.73
C LEU A 367 -15.26 -10.76 6.85
N LEU A 368 -15.78 -9.96 5.93
CA LEU A 368 -17.21 -9.66 5.85
C LEU A 368 -17.83 -10.31 4.60
N PRO A 369 -19.03 -10.91 4.71
CA PRO A 369 -19.82 -11.32 3.55
C PRO A 369 -20.12 -10.14 2.61
N ALA A 370 -20.05 -10.37 1.30
CA ALA A 370 -20.34 -9.36 0.29
C ALA A 370 -21.69 -8.65 0.49
N ALA A 371 -22.72 -9.39 0.90
CA ALA A 371 -24.03 -8.82 1.18
C ALA A 371 -23.98 -7.71 2.24
N LEU A 372 -23.17 -7.85 3.30
CA LEU A 372 -23.02 -6.82 4.34
C LEU A 372 -22.23 -5.61 3.84
N ALA A 373 -21.34 -5.81 2.87
CA ALA A 373 -20.54 -4.73 2.30
C ALA A 373 -21.36 -3.81 1.39
N TRP A 374 -22.35 -4.36 0.68
CA TRP A 374 -23.19 -3.63 -0.27
C TRP A 374 -24.52 -3.13 0.31
N GLN A 375 -24.88 -3.51 1.53
CA GLN A 375 -26.11 -3.04 2.17
C GLN A 375 -26.13 -1.51 2.22
N SER A 376 -27.07 -0.90 1.50
CA SER A 376 -27.38 0.53 1.58
C SER A 376 -27.75 0.90 3.01
N ALA A 377 -27.34 2.09 3.49
CA ALA A 377 -27.68 2.58 4.83
C ALA A 377 -29.19 2.83 5.08
N GLY A 378 -30.06 2.44 4.14
CA GLY A 378 -31.48 2.76 4.10
C GLY A 378 -32.42 1.82 4.85
N SER A 379 -31.96 0.94 5.73
CA SER A 379 -32.87 0.14 6.58
C SER A 379 -32.39 0.00 8.03
N GLY A 380 -31.76 1.06 8.56
CA GLY A 380 -31.51 1.20 9.99
C GLY A 380 -32.82 1.47 10.73
N ASP A 381 -33.68 0.47 10.82
CA ASP A 381 -34.63 0.39 11.91
C ASP A 381 -33.83 0.07 13.19
N SER A 382 -34.13 0.84 14.22
CA SER A 382 -33.37 1.08 15.44
C SER A 382 -33.19 -0.19 16.32
N ALA A 383 -32.37 -1.16 15.90
CA ALA A 383 -32.19 -2.43 16.63
C ALA A 383 -30.80 -2.64 17.29
N LEU A 384 -29.94 -1.62 17.34
CA LEU A 384 -28.66 -1.65 18.08
C LEU A 384 -28.61 -0.51 19.09
N SER A 385 -29.59 -0.49 19.99
CA SER A 385 -29.60 0.34 21.21
C SER A 385 -30.22 -0.45 22.36
N THR A 386 -29.58 -1.55 22.75
CA THR A 386 -29.75 -2.15 24.09
C THR A 386 -28.38 -2.58 24.57
N ALA A 387 -27.56 -1.61 24.95
CA ALA A 387 -26.40 -1.82 25.81
C ALA A 387 -26.45 -0.74 26.90
N ASP A 388 -26.97 -1.14 28.05
CA ASP A 388 -26.62 -0.68 29.39
C ASP A 388 -26.53 0.84 29.65
N GLU A 389 -27.68 1.44 29.97
CA GLU A 389 -27.73 2.48 31.00
C GLU A 389 -27.41 1.84 32.37
N VAL A 390 -26.12 1.73 32.72
CA VAL A 390 -25.71 1.63 34.12
C VAL A 390 -25.70 3.03 34.69
N SER A 391 -26.78 3.37 35.39
CA SER A 391 -26.88 4.51 36.29
C SER A 391 -25.83 4.40 37.39
N VAL A 392 -24.73 5.14 37.26
CA VAL A 392 -23.78 5.39 38.36
C VAL A 392 -24.32 6.57 39.16
N THR A 393 -24.82 6.26 40.35
CA THR A 393 -25.22 7.22 41.37
C THR A 393 -24.04 8.04 41.84
N SER A 394 -24.23 9.35 41.83
CA SER A 394 -23.35 10.38 42.33
C SER A 394 -23.23 10.32 43.86
N GLU A 395 -22.09 9.89 44.39
CA GLU A 395 -21.70 10.18 45.76
C GLU A 395 -20.19 10.38 45.85
N GLN A 396 -19.83 11.52 46.44
CA GLN A 396 -18.53 11.85 47.04
C GLN A 396 -17.34 12.12 46.11
N LEU A 397 -17.06 13.41 45.89
CA LEU A 397 -15.71 13.97 46.05
C LEU A 397 -15.82 15.51 46.16
N GLU A 398 -15.98 15.94 47.41
CA GLU A 398 -15.72 17.31 47.84
C GLU A 398 -14.22 17.49 48.13
N GLU A 399 -13.78 18.74 47.95
CA GLU A 399 -12.61 19.39 48.56
C GLU A 399 -11.19 18.96 48.14
N SER A 400 -10.64 19.71 47.18
CA SER A 400 -9.49 20.58 47.50
C SER A 400 -9.27 21.62 46.39
N GLN A 401 -9.76 22.83 46.65
CA GLN A 401 -9.34 24.04 45.94
C GLN A 401 -8.13 24.63 46.67
N ALA A 402 -7.00 24.72 45.99
CA ALA A 402 -5.92 25.63 46.36
C ALA A 402 -5.61 26.51 45.15
N ALA A 403 -5.99 27.78 45.28
CA ALA A 403 -5.72 28.84 44.33
C ALA A 403 -4.22 29.16 44.25
N VAL A 404 -3.72 29.41 43.04
CA VAL A 404 -2.46 30.13 42.82
C VAL A 404 -2.74 31.25 41.81
N PRO A 405 -2.29 32.49 42.10
CA PRO A 405 -2.67 33.66 41.34
C PRO A 405 -1.92 33.78 40.01
N VAL A 406 -2.64 34.34 39.04
CA VAL A 406 -2.14 34.88 37.78
C VAL A 406 -1.34 36.13 38.08
N ASP A 407 -0.07 36.17 37.66
CA ASP A 407 0.66 37.43 37.54
C ASP A 407 1.15 37.60 36.10
N ALA A 408 0.84 38.77 35.58
CA ALA A 408 1.02 39.17 34.19
C ALA A 408 2.40 39.83 34.05
N THR A 409 3.17 39.44 33.04
CA THR A 409 4.33 40.23 32.60
C THR A 409 4.47 40.22 31.08
N ASP A 410 4.88 41.38 30.60
CA ASP A 410 4.75 41.96 29.26
C ASP A 410 5.26 41.14 28.05
N PRO A 411 4.74 41.44 26.84
CA PRO A 411 5.28 40.91 25.59
C PRO A 411 6.65 41.54 25.24
N PRO A 412 7.59 40.77 24.66
CA PRO A 412 8.88 41.30 24.25
C PRO A 412 8.77 42.22 23.01
N GLN A 413 9.49 43.33 23.05
CA GLN A 413 9.67 44.25 21.92
C GLN A 413 10.46 43.60 20.77
N PRO A 414 10.19 43.98 19.51
CA PRO A 414 10.94 43.48 18.36
C PRO A 414 12.33 44.11 18.28
N GLN A 415 13.36 43.27 18.19
CA GLN A 415 14.74 43.70 17.92
C GLN A 415 14.92 44.04 16.43
N GLU A 416 15.44 45.24 16.16
CA GLU A 416 15.90 45.71 14.86
C GLU A 416 17.05 44.84 14.34
N LEU A 417 16.86 44.26 13.14
CA LEU A 417 17.91 43.63 12.36
C LEU A 417 18.80 44.72 11.74
N GLN A 418 20.03 44.85 12.25
CA GLN A 418 21.08 45.63 11.61
C GLN A 418 21.56 44.94 10.33
N GLU A 419 21.41 45.63 9.21
CA GLU A 419 22.09 45.35 7.95
C GLU A 419 23.60 45.47 8.12
N GLN A 420 24.34 44.37 7.97
CA GLN A 420 25.77 44.39 7.69
C GLN A 420 25.99 44.26 6.18
N GLN A 421 26.24 45.40 5.54
CA GLN A 421 26.91 45.50 4.26
C GLN A 421 28.41 45.32 4.47
N GLU A 422 28.99 44.24 3.97
CA GLU A 422 30.44 44.17 3.72
C GLU A 422 30.70 44.07 2.21
N SER A 423 31.59 44.94 1.76
CA SER A 423 32.01 45.17 0.38
C SER A 423 33.05 44.15 -0.06
N PRO A 424 33.15 43.79 -1.36
CA PRO A 424 34.33 43.11 -1.89
C PRO A 424 35.39 44.13 -2.33
N VAL A 425 36.53 44.14 -1.65
CA VAL A 425 37.80 44.73 -2.11
C VAL A 425 38.78 43.58 -2.32
N GLY A 426 39.37 43.48 -3.50
CA GLY A 426 40.41 42.48 -3.76
C GLY A 426 40.76 42.26 -5.22
N SER A 427 41.27 43.32 -5.85
CA SER A 427 41.97 43.29 -7.14
C SER A 427 43.29 42.50 -7.09
N THR A 428 43.48 41.63 -8.07
CA THR A 428 44.66 41.47 -8.95
C THR A 428 46.09 41.52 -8.40
N GLN A 429 46.85 40.43 -8.65
CA GLN A 429 48.26 40.29 -9.07
C GLN A 429 48.64 38.81 -8.82
N GLU A 430 49.34 38.02 -9.65
CA GLU A 430 50.11 38.15 -10.89
C GLU A 430 50.03 36.79 -11.63
#